data_AF-A0A7X8B5F2-F1
#
_entry.id   AF-A0A7X8B5F2-F1
#
_cell.length_a   1.000
_cell.length_b   1.000
_cell.length_c   1.000
_cell.angle_alpha   90.00
_cell.angle_beta   90.00
_cell.angle_gamma   90.00
#
_symmetry.space_group_name_H-M   'P 1'
#
loop_
_entity.id
_entity.type
_entity.pdbx_description
1 polymer ?
#
loop_
_entity_poly.entity_id
_entity_poly.type
_entity_poly.pdbx_seq_one_letter_code
_entity_poly.pdbx_strand_id
1 'polypeptide(L)'
;MGEPATTYITSWSLRKEFVSGAEFEVGQISLPRWITNRQVQRVLTEQAEVGGWELMRLRRYRDGSCQAWLRRRIIRARPTYPL
;
A
#
# COMPACT_ATOMS: atom_id res chain seq x y z
N MET A 1 -7.24 3.72 -22.29
CA MET A 1 -6.59 3.03 -21.14
C MET A 1 -5.85 4.11 -20.36
N GLY A 2 -6.40 4.55 -19.22
CA GLY A 2 -5.78 5.63 -18.45
C GLY A 2 -4.51 5.15 -17.75
N GLU A 3 -3.53 6.03 -17.53
CA GLU A 3 -2.28 5.68 -16.84
C GLU A 3 -2.58 5.00 -15.49
N PRO A 4 -1.82 3.94 -15.12
CA PRO A 4 -2.00 3.26 -13.84
C PRO A 4 -1.71 4.24 -12.71
N ALA A 5 -2.52 4.20 -11.65
CA ALA A 5 -2.37 5.15 -10.56
C ALA A 5 -1.03 4.97 -9.82
N THR A 6 -0.42 3.77 -9.91
CA THR A 6 0.93 3.47 -9.42
C THR A 6 2.01 4.42 -9.96
N THR A 7 1.84 5.03 -11.14
CA THR A 7 2.79 6.00 -11.71
C THR A 7 3.03 7.21 -10.79
N TYR A 8 2.06 7.55 -9.94
CA TYR A 8 2.20 8.65 -8.99
C TYR A 8 3.02 8.27 -7.75
N ILE A 9 3.36 7.00 -7.54
CA ILE A 9 4.16 6.57 -6.40
C ILE A 9 5.63 6.90 -6.68
N THR A 10 6.16 7.89 -5.96
CA THR A 10 7.56 8.31 -6.09
C THR A 10 8.51 7.35 -5.38
N SER A 11 8.04 6.69 -4.33
CA SER A 11 8.85 5.72 -3.58
C SER A 11 7.95 4.70 -2.90
N TRP A 12 8.43 3.45 -2.92
CA TRP A 12 7.90 2.36 -2.13
C TRP A 12 8.93 1.91 -1.10
N SER A 13 8.47 1.64 0.12
CA SER A 13 9.25 0.92 1.13
C SER A 13 8.41 -0.23 1.67
N LEU A 14 8.94 -1.44 1.69
CA LEU A 14 8.25 -2.63 2.16
C LEU A 14 8.96 -3.18 3.40
N ARG A 15 8.20 -3.49 4.44
CA ARG A 15 8.69 -4.20 5.63
C ARG A 15 7.74 -5.35 5.97
N LYS A 16 8.26 -6.38 6.65
CA LYS A 16 7.45 -7.43 7.25
C LYS A 16 7.32 -7.15 8.74
N GLU A 17 6.12 -7.31 9.26
CA GLU A 17 5.81 -7.15 10.68
C GLU A 17 5.14 -8.42 11.19
N PHE A 18 5.48 -8.83 12.41
CA PHE A 18 4.81 -9.91 13.10
C PHE A 18 4.08 -9.35 14.32
N VAL A 19 2.76 -9.39 14.30
CA VAL A 19 1.92 -8.82 15.36
C VAL A 19 0.98 -9.90 15.86
N SER A 20 1.10 -10.25 17.13
CA SER A 20 0.18 -11.17 17.84
C SER A 20 -0.07 -12.50 17.14
N GLY A 21 0.97 -13.13 16.59
CA GLY A 21 0.85 -14.43 15.90
C GLY A 21 0.46 -14.34 14.42
N ALA A 22 0.29 -13.14 13.86
CA ALA A 22 0.01 -12.92 12.45
C ALA A 22 1.16 -12.17 11.76
N GLU A 23 1.53 -12.65 10.57
CA GLU A 23 2.48 -11.97 9.68
C GLU A 23 1.74 -10.97 8.79
N PHE A 24 2.30 -9.77 8.69
CA PHE A 24 1.84 -8.71 7.81
C PHE A 24 2.98 -8.21 6.95
N GLU A 25 2.65 -7.79 5.74
CA GLU A 25 3.50 -6.87 4.99
C GLU A 25 2.98 -5.45 5.20
N VAL A 26 3.89 -4.52 5.43
CA VAL A 26 3.61 -3.10 5.60
C VAL A 26 4.39 -2.34 4.55
N GLY A 27 3.63 -1.64 3.70
CA GLY A 27 4.12 -0.75 2.66
C GLY A 27 4.05 0.69 3.12
N GLN A 28 5.05 1.49 2.82
CA GLN A 28 4.98 2.94 2.86
C GLN A 28 5.14 3.47 1.44
N ILE A 29 4.17 4.27 1.00
CA ILE A 29 4.23 4.99 -0.26
C ILE A 29 4.45 6.47 -0.02
N SER A 30 5.27 7.08 -0.87
CA SER A 30 5.39 8.53 -0.98
C SER A 30 4.83 8.99 -2.32
N LEU A 31 4.02 10.05 -2.28
CA LEU A 31 3.33 10.63 -3.41
C LEU A 31 3.74 12.10 -3.57
N PRO A 32 3.85 12.61 -4.81
CA PRO A 32 4.44 13.91 -5.09
C PRO A 32 3.54 15.05 -4.63
N ARG A 33 4.14 16.23 -4.44
CA ARG A 33 3.44 17.42 -3.94
C ARG A 33 2.28 17.95 -4.79
N TRP A 34 2.28 17.63 -6.07
CA TRP A 34 1.27 18.07 -7.03
C TRP A 34 0.11 17.08 -7.17
N ILE A 35 0.11 15.98 -6.39
CA ILE A 35 -0.94 14.97 -6.47
C ILE A 35 -2.27 15.53 -5.93
N THR A 36 -3.34 15.28 -6.68
CA THR A 36 -4.69 15.65 -6.24
C THR A 36 -5.28 14.60 -5.30
N ASN A 37 -6.25 14.99 -4.47
CA ASN A 37 -6.95 14.04 -3.59
C ASN A 37 -7.60 12.88 -4.35
N ARG A 38 -8.13 13.14 -5.55
CA ARG A 38 -8.75 12.12 -6.41
C ARG A 38 -7.73 11.13 -6.97
N GLN A 39 -6.54 11.62 -7.34
CA GLN A 39 -5.43 10.75 -7.74
C GLN A 39 -4.97 9.89 -6.56
N VAL A 40 -4.76 10.47 -5.37
CA VAL A 40 -4.42 9.71 -4.15
C VAL A 40 -5.45 8.61 -3.90
N GLN A 41 -6.75 8.93 -3.95
CA GLN A 41 -7.80 7.93 -3.77
C GLN A 41 -7.70 6.82 -4.81
N ARG A 42 -7.49 7.15 -6.09
CA ARG A 42 -7.32 6.17 -7.15
C ARG A 42 -6.09 5.27 -6.92
N VAL A 43 -4.95 5.83 -6.47
CA VAL A 43 -3.77 5.04 -6.09
C VAL A 43 -4.15 4.03 -5.01
N LEU A 44 -4.75 4.51 -3.93
CA LEU A 44 -5.09 3.66 -2.77
C LEU A 44 -6.11 2.58 -3.11
N THR A 45 -7.13 2.91 -3.91
CA THR A 45 -8.11 1.94 -4.41
C THR A 45 -7.45 0.87 -5.28
N GLU A 46 -6.60 1.26 -6.23
CA GLU A 46 -5.90 0.30 -7.09
C GLU A 46 -4.97 -0.62 -6.27
N GLN A 47 -4.26 -0.08 -5.26
CA GLN A 47 -3.46 -0.90 -4.35
C GLN A 47 -4.31 -1.90 -3.55
N ALA A 48 -5.51 -1.50 -3.13
CA ALA A 48 -6.44 -2.37 -2.42
C ALA A 48 -6.98 -3.48 -3.33
N GLU A 49 -7.42 -3.13 -4.53
CA GLU A 49 -8.04 -4.05 -5.48
C GLU A 49 -7.03 -5.05 -6.06
N VAL A 50 -5.85 -4.58 -6.45
CA VAL A 50 -4.84 -5.42 -7.13
C VAL A 50 -3.92 -6.12 -6.14
N GLY A 51 -3.49 -5.42 -5.09
CA GLY A 51 -2.47 -5.91 -4.16
C GLY A 51 -3.00 -6.45 -2.84
N GLY A 52 -4.31 -6.30 -2.57
CA GLY A 52 -4.93 -6.64 -1.29
C GLY A 52 -4.45 -5.74 -0.14
N TRP A 53 -4.00 -4.52 -0.45
CA TRP A 53 -3.49 -3.58 0.54
C TRP A 53 -4.60 -2.80 1.23
N GLU A 54 -4.52 -2.68 2.55
CA GLU A 54 -5.43 -1.87 3.36
C GLU A 54 -4.74 -0.61 3.84
N LEU A 55 -5.44 0.52 3.80
CA LEU A 55 -4.92 1.79 4.31
C LEU A 55 -4.84 1.77 5.85
N MET A 56 -3.62 1.88 6.38
CA MET A 56 -3.38 1.98 7.82
C MET A 56 -3.31 3.43 8.28
N ARG A 57 -2.65 4.30 7.51
CA ARG A 57 -2.49 5.72 7.82
C ARG A 57 -2.28 6.52 6.54
N LEU A 58 -2.85 7.72 6.49
CA LEU A 58 -2.54 8.72 5.46
C LEU A 58 -2.04 9.99 6.16
N ARG A 59 -0.92 10.53 5.70
CA ARG A 59 -0.38 11.82 6.16
C ARG A 59 -0.19 12.75 4.97
N ARG A 60 -0.83 13.91 5.02
CA ARG A 60 -0.58 15.01 4.09
C ARG A 60 0.33 16.03 4.75
N TYR A 61 1.30 16.51 4.00
CA TYR A 61 2.25 17.52 4.44
C TYR A 61 1.85 18.88 3.85
N ARG A 62 2.35 19.96 4.48
CA ARG A 62 2.01 21.34 4.09
C ARG A 62 2.56 21.73 2.72
N ASP A 63 3.63 21.08 2.28
CA ASP A 63 4.23 21.25 0.95
C ASP A 63 3.39 20.61 -0.18
N GLY A 64 2.32 19.89 0.18
CA GLY A 64 1.42 19.20 -0.75
C GLY A 64 1.76 17.72 -0.94
N SER A 65 2.92 17.26 -0.46
CA SER A 65 3.27 15.85 -0.55
C SER A 65 2.41 15.01 0.39
N CYS A 66 2.29 13.72 0.11
CA CYS A 66 1.63 12.82 1.05
C CYS A 66 2.31 11.47 1.13
N GLN A 67 2.23 10.88 2.32
CA GLN A 67 2.67 9.52 2.59
C GLN A 67 1.49 8.68 3.06
N ALA A 68 1.40 7.46 2.55
CA ALA A 68 0.44 6.50 3.05
C ALA A 68 1.16 5.25 3.53
N TRP A 69 0.67 4.70 4.63
CA TRP A 69 1.07 3.40 5.16
C TRP A 69 -0.04 2.43 4.85
N LEU A 70 0.34 1.35 4.19
CA LEU A 70 -0.50 0.27 3.74
C LEU A 70 -0.10 -0.99 4.46
N ARG A 71 -1.04 -1.88 4.74
CA ARG A 71 -0.74 -3.20 5.28
C ARG A 71 -1.52 -4.27 4.55
N ARG A 72 -0.98 -5.48 4.48
CA ARG A 72 -1.72 -6.67 4.05
C ARG A 72 -1.30 -7.88 4.87
N ARG A 73 -2.24 -8.76 5.19
CA ARG A 73 -1.97 -9.98 5.94
C ARG A 73 -1.31 -11.01 5.04
N ILE A 74 -0.21 -11.62 5.50
CA ILE A 74 0.40 -12.76 4.83
C ILE A 74 -0.35 -14.01 5.26
N ILE A 75 -1.07 -14.63 4.34
CA ILE A 75 -1.74 -15.91 4.57
C ILE A 75 -0.86 -17.01 3.97
N ARG A 76 -0.24 -17.81 4.83
CA ARG A 76 0.53 -18.98 4.42
C ARG A 76 -0.39 -20.20 4.39
N ALA A 77 -0.78 -20.64 3.19
CA ALA A 77 -1.45 -21.92 3.04
C ALA A 77 -0.47 -23.04 3.39
N ARG A 78 -0.90 -23.98 4.22
CA ARG A 78 -0.17 -25.25 4.40
C ARG A 78 -0.58 -26.18 3.27
N PRO A 79 0.36 -26.74 2.49
CA PRO A 79 0.01 -27.74 1.48
C PRO A 79 -0.59 -28.96 2.17
N THR A 80 -1.74 -29.41 1.67
CA THR A 80 -2.54 -30.50 2.26
C THR A 80 -1.91 -31.88 2.00
N TYR A 81 -1.05 -31.99 0.98
CA TYR A 81 -0.33 -33.23 0.67
C TYR A 81 1.15 -33.13 1.06
N PRO A 82 1.66 -34.04 1.91
CA PRO A 82 3.09 -34.24 2.05
C PRO A 82 3.62 -34.92 0.76
N LEU A 83 4.67 -34.36 0.16
CA LEU A 83 5.49 -35.03 -0.84
C LEU A 83 6.46 -36.00 -0.15
#